data_AF-A0A076HVS4-F1
#
_entry.id   AF-A0A076HVS4-F1
#
_cell.length_a   1.000
_cell.length_b   1.000
_cell.length_c   1.000
_cell.angle_alpha   90.00
_cell.angle_beta   90.00
_cell.angle_gamma   90.00
#
_symmetry.space_group_name_H-M   'P 1'
#
loop_
_entity.id
_entity.type
_entity.pdbx_description
1 polymer ?
#
loop_
_entity_poly.entity_id
_entity_poly.type
_entity_poly.pdbx_seq_one_letter_code
_entity_poly.pdbx_strand_id
1 'polypeptide(L)'
;MLEALRSCNEQLSGEIQWRTYEQNLELVIYYDKQGHVIVSGNFTEYHHSGNELQFQFATDQTYMSATIAELHTIAIKYGGMKGMRR
;
A
#
# COMPACT_ATOMS: atom_id res chain seq x y z
N MET A 1 0.64 8.74 -1.45
CA MET A 1 0.20 7.32 -1.34
C MET A 1 -1.18 7.22 -0.71
N LEU A 2 -1.35 7.55 0.59
CA LEU A 2 -2.63 7.44 1.30
C LEU A 2 -3.80 8.17 0.62
N GLU A 3 -3.58 9.42 0.18
CA GLU A 3 -4.57 10.22 -0.57
C GLU A 3 -5.01 9.54 -1.88
N ALA A 4 -4.05 8.96 -2.63
CA ALA A 4 -4.34 8.25 -3.87
C ALA A 4 -5.12 6.95 -3.60
N LEU A 5 -4.75 6.21 -2.54
CA LEU A 5 -5.47 5.01 -2.08
C LEU A 5 -6.93 5.32 -1.77
N ARG A 6 -7.16 6.40 -1.05
CA ARG A 6 -8.50 6.86 -0.70
C ARG A 6 -9.30 7.21 -1.96
N SER A 7 -8.69 7.97 -2.89
CA SER A 7 -9.37 8.35 -4.13
C SER A 7 -9.75 7.15 -4.99
N CYS A 8 -8.87 6.16 -5.17
CA CYS A 8 -9.19 4.95 -5.93
C CYS A 8 -10.26 4.09 -5.25
N ASN A 9 -10.23 4.01 -3.91
CA ASN A 9 -11.21 3.27 -3.14
C ASN A 9 -12.61 3.92 -3.19
N GLU A 10 -12.68 5.26 -3.24
CA GLU A 10 -13.95 6.00 -3.40
C GLU A 10 -14.49 5.91 -4.84
N GLN A 11 -13.60 5.93 -5.85
CA GLN A 11 -13.97 5.87 -7.27
C GLN A 11 -14.11 4.46 -7.83
N LEU A 12 -13.81 3.43 -7.02
CA LEU A 12 -13.78 2.02 -7.44
C LEU A 12 -13.04 1.82 -8.77
N SER A 13 -11.95 2.55 -8.95
CA SER A 13 -11.17 2.50 -10.18
C SER A 13 -9.80 3.11 -10.00
N GLY A 14 -8.87 2.62 -10.80
CA GLY A 14 -7.51 3.12 -10.87
C GLY A 14 -6.48 2.12 -10.38
N GLU A 15 -5.23 2.48 -10.59
CA GLU A 15 -4.07 1.70 -10.22
C GLU A 15 -3.12 2.60 -9.42
N ILE A 16 -2.61 2.06 -8.32
CA ILE A 16 -1.67 2.75 -7.45
C ILE A 16 -0.43 1.90 -7.36
N GLN A 17 0.67 2.47 -7.80
CA GLN A 17 1.99 1.88 -7.64
C GLN A 17 2.73 2.64 -6.53
N TRP A 18 3.32 1.88 -5.62
CA TRP A 18 4.13 2.42 -4.54
C TRP A 18 5.38 1.56 -4.37
N ARG A 19 6.49 2.21 -4.03
CA ARG A 19 7.76 1.56 -3.75
C ARG A 19 8.40 2.21 -2.52
N THR A 20 9.07 1.40 -1.71
CA THR A 20 9.91 1.90 -0.61
C THR A 20 11.12 2.68 -1.14
N TYR A 21 11.68 3.55 -0.29
CA TYR A 21 12.89 4.30 -0.64
C TYR A 21 14.08 3.37 -0.86
N GLU A 22 14.22 2.34 -0.04
CA GLU A 22 15.23 1.29 -0.17
C GLU A 22 14.98 0.34 -1.35
N GLN A 23 13.87 0.53 -2.08
CA GLN A 23 13.44 -0.26 -3.24
C GLN A 23 13.28 -1.76 -2.96
N ASN A 24 13.21 -2.16 -1.69
CA ASN A 24 13.06 -3.55 -1.26
C ASN A 24 11.61 -4.06 -1.35
N LEU A 25 10.63 -3.17 -1.52
CA LEU A 25 9.23 -3.52 -1.66
C LEU A 25 8.58 -2.64 -2.72
N GLU A 26 7.96 -3.26 -3.72
CA GLU A 26 6.99 -2.64 -4.61
C GLU A 26 5.61 -3.21 -4.33
N LEU A 27 4.61 -2.34 -4.46
CA LEU A 27 3.22 -2.68 -4.23
C LEU A 27 2.37 -1.99 -5.29
N VAL A 28 1.55 -2.78 -5.97
CA VAL A 28 0.59 -2.36 -6.98
C VAL A 28 -0.80 -2.75 -6.51
N ILE A 29 -1.68 -1.77 -6.38
CA ILE A 29 -3.10 -1.97 -6.03
C ILE A 29 -3.94 -1.53 -7.20
N TYR A 30 -4.77 -2.44 -7.69
CA TYR A 30 -5.70 -2.19 -8.78
C TYR A 30 -7.14 -2.35 -8.29
N TYR A 31 -7.99 -1.37 -8.63
CA TYR A 31 -9.42 -1.41 -8.38
C TYR A 31 -10.17 -1.68 -9.68
N ASP A 32 -11.02 -2.71 -9.68
CA ASP A 32 -11.99 -2.91 -10.75
C ASP A 32 -13.31 -2.15 -10.46
N LYS A 33 -14.11 -1.94 -11.50
CA LYS A 33 -15.39 -1.20 -11.40
C LYS A 33 -16.47 -1.90 -10.56
N GLN A 34 -16.20 -3.11 -10.07
CA GLN A 34 -17.12 -3.95 -9.32
C GLN A 34 -16.77 -3.97 -7.82
N GLY A 35 -15.73 -3.24 -7.40
CA GLY A 35 -15.29 -3.19 -6.01
C GLY A 35 -14.31 -4.29 -5.63
N HIS A 36 -13.86 -5.10 -6.60
CA HIS A 36 -12.75 -6.02 -6.38
C HIS A 36 -11.43 -5.25 -6.41
N VAL A 37 -10.53 -5.68 -5.53
CA VAL A 37 -9.22 -5.08 -5.41
C VAL A 37 -8.17 -6.17 -5.56
N ILE A 38 -7.25 -5.98 -6.49
CA ILE A 38 -6.09 -6.84 -6.65
C ILE A 38 -4.90 -6.12 -6.04
N VAL A 39 -4.23 -6.77 -5.08
CA VAL A 39 -2.96 -6.31 -4.52
C VAL A 39 -1.87 -7.24 -5.02
N SER A 40 -0.82 -6.67 -5.59
CA SER A 40 0.34 -7.40 -6.08
C SER A 40 1.61 -6.65 -5.73
N GLY A 41 2.74 -7.33 -5.81
CA GLY A 41 4.01 -6.71 -5.51
C GLY A 41 5.16 -7.68 -5.50
N ASN A 42 6.34 -7.13 -5.28
CA ASN A 42 7.55 -7.89 -5.09
C ASN A 42 8.34 -7.36 -3.89
N PHE A 43 8.96 -8.29 -3.18
CA PHE A 43 9.78 -8.00 -2.01
C PHE A 43 11.15 -8.66 -2.15
N THR A 44 12.21 -7.90 -1.88
CA THR A 44 13.59 -8.37 -1.88
C THR A 44 14.28 -7.87 -0.62
N GLU A 45 14.60 -8.77 0.31
CA GLU A 45 15.28 -8.42 1.57
C GLU A 45 16.71 -7.92 1.32
N TYR A 46 17.40 -8.56 0.37
CA TYR A 46 18.78 -8.26 0.00
C TYR A 46 18.93 -8.20 -1.51
N HIS A 47 19.11 -7.00 -2.07
CA HIS A 47 19.23 -6.76 -3.52
C HIS A 47 20.30 -7.61 -4.20
N HIS A 48 21.37 -7.96 -3.48
CA HIS A 48 22.47 -8.76 -3.99
C HIS A 48 22.21 -10.28 -3.98
N SER A 49 21.20 -10.75 -3.24
CA SER A 49 20.97 -12.18 -3.03
C SER A 49 20.12 -12.82 -4.13
N GLY A 50 19.52 -12.00 -5.01
CA GLY A 50 18.64 -12.45 -6.10
C GLY A 50 17.35 -13.14 -5.63
N ASN A 51 17.09 -13.18 -4.31
CA ASN A 51 15.90 -13.77 -3.73
C ASN A 51 14.78 -12.75 -3.70
N GLU A 52 13.81 -12.93 -4.59
CA GLU A 52 12.64 -12.08 -4.72
C GLU A 52 11.37 -12.87 -4.39
N LEU A 53 10.55 -12.35 -3.49
CA LEU A 53 9.20 -12.82 -3.24
C LEU A 53 8.23 -12.02 -4.11
N GLN A 54 7.60 -12.68 -5.08
CA GLN A 54 6.49 -12.13 -5.84
C GLN A 54 5.17 -12.58 -5.20
N PHE A 55 4.24 -11.66 -4.99
CA PHE A 55 2.95 -11.97 -4.37
C PHE A 55 1.80 -11.29 -5.09
N GLN A 56 0.63 -11.95 -5.03
CA GLN A 56 -0.64 -11.41 -5.49
C GLN A 56 -1.77 -12.00 -4.66
N PHE A 57 -2.71 -11.17 -4.25
CA PHE A 57 -3.94 -11.60 -3.60
C PHE A 57 -5.10 -10.66 -3.95
N ALA A 58 -6.32 -11.20 -3.83
CA ALA A 58 -7.54 -10.45 -4.04
C ALA A 58 -8.13 -10.02 -2.68
N THR A 59 -8.78 -8.87 -2.68
CA THR A 59 -9.55 -8.32 -1.57
C THR A 59 -10.71 -7.49 -2.15
N ASP A 60 -11.41 -6.74 -1.32
CA ASP A 60 -12.51 -5.88 -1.72
C ASP A 60 -12.46 -4.51 -1.05
N GLN A 61 -13.29 -3.60 -1.56
CA GLN A 61 -13.43 -2.22 -1.09
C GLN A 61 -13.69 -2.12 0.42
N THR A 62 -14.42 -3.06 1.01
CA THR A 62 -14.79 -3.03 2.44
C THR A 62 -13.54 -3.20 3.30
N TYR A 63 -12.71 -4.19 2.98
CA TYR A 63 -11.43 -4.42 3.67
C TYR A 63 -10.45 -3.27 3.42
N MET A 64 -10.35 -2.78 2.18
CA MET A 64 -9.47 -1.65 1.87
C MET A 64 -9.85 -0.38 2.63
N SER A 65 -11.15 -0.14 2.85
CA SER A 65 -11.63 0.99 3.63
C SER A 65 -11.14 0.95 5.08
N ALA A 66 -11.17 -0.23 5.72
CA ALA A 66 -10.63 -0.42 7.05
C ALA A 66 -9.10 -0.23 7.08
N THR A 67 -8.39 -0.83 6.12
CA THR A 67 -6.93 -0.68 5.99
C THR A 67 -6.50 0.78 5.80
N ILE A 68 -7.23 1.57 4.99
CA ILE A 68 -6.96 3.01 4.82
C ILE A 68 -7.10 3.75 6.15
N ALA A 69 -8.13 3.47 6.95
CA ALA A 69 -8.34 4.13 8.23
C ALA A 69 -7.22 3.82 9.24
N GLU A 70 -6.76 2.57 9.28
CA GLU A 70 -5.63 2.16 10.11
C GLU A 70 -4.32 2.81 9.66
N LEU A 71 -4.03 2.78 8.36
CA LEU A 71 -2.85 3.44 7.78
C LEU A 71 -2.85 4.95 8.06
N HIS A 72 -4.01 5.60 7.97
CA HIS A 72 -4.15 7.01 8.32
C HIS A 72 -3.84 7.25 9.81
N THR A 73 -4.30 6.37 10.70
CA THR A 73 -4.00 6.45 12.14
C THR A 73 -2.49 6.29 12.41
N ILE A 74 -1.84 5.33 11.74
CA ILE A 74 -0.39 5.12 11.81
C ILE A 74 0.35 6.36 11.29
N ALA A 75 -0.08 6.91 10.15
CA ALA A 75 0.51 8.11 9.55
C ALA A 75 0.36 9.35 10.47
N ILE A 76 -0.77 9.53 11.14
CA ILE A 76 -0.92 10.59 12.14
C ILE A 76 0.01 10.36 13.32
N LYS A 77 0.06 9.13 13.84
CA LYS A 77 0.81 8.79 15.04
C LYS A 77 2.33 8.88 14.85
N TYR A 78 2.83 8.51 13.68
CA TYR A 78 4.27 8.36 13.42
C TYR A 78 4.80 9.22 12.27
N GLY A 79 3.95 9.64 11.32
CA GLY A 79 4.35 10.38 10.11
C GLY A 79 4.73 11.84 10.35
N GLY A 80 4.52 12.37 11.56
CA GLY A 80 4.86 13.74 11.90
C GLY A 80 6.35 14.00 12.18
N MET A 81 7.20 12.97 12.28
CA MET A 81 8.61 13.09 12.73
C MET A 81 8.80 14.12 13.86
N LYS A 82 7.83 14.24 14.77
CA LYS A 82 8.06 14.91 16.05
C LYS A 82 8.84 13.91 16.87
N GLY A 83 10.14 13.84 16.61
CA GLY A 83 11.07 13.09 17.45
C GLY A 83 10.72 13.38 18.90
N MET A 84 10.57 12.33 19.70
CA MET A 84 10.45 12.50 21.14
C MET A 84 11.67 13.30 21.60
N ARG A 85 11.49 14.60 21.82
CA ARG A 85 12.49 15.44 22.47
C ARG A 85 12.63 14.88 23.88
N ARG A 86 13.77 14.22 24.10
CA ARG A 86 14.22 13.80 25.42
C ARG A 86 14.78 15.00 26.18
#